data_AF-A0A2P5CGB5-F1
#
_entry.id   AF-A0A2P5CGB5-F1
#
_cell.length_a   1.000
_cell.length_b   1.000
_cell.length_c   1.000
_cell.angle_alpha   90.00
_cell.angle_beta   90.00
_cell.angle_gamma   90.00
#
_symmetry.space_group_name_H-M   'P 1'
#
loop_
_entity.id
_entity.type
_entity.pdbx_description
1 polymer ?
#
loop_
_entity_poly.entity_id
_entity_poly.type
_entity_poly.pdbx_seq_one_letter_code
_entity_poly.pdbx_strand_id
1 'polypeptide(L)' 'MGCPSNDGFEPNGKPYLLKVVEKAIENAIVFTPKIKYSFTLQNRQLQLFEIYFCVDKAKNNLIPCKAPGF' A
#
# COMPACT_ATOMS: atom_id res chain seq x y z
N MET A 1 11.11 12.54 0.76
CA MET A 1 10.76 11.56 -0.29
C MET A 1 9.34 11.09 -0.01
N GLY A 2 8.38 11.60 -0.77
CA GLY A 2 6.96 11.23 -0.65
C GLY A 2 6.56 10.34 -1.82
N CYS A 3 5.75 9.31 -1.56
CA CYS A 3 5.07 8.52 -2.59
C CYS A 3 4.16 9.42 -3.45
N PRO A 4 3.92 9.07 -4.72
CA PRO A 4 3.71 10.07 -5.77
C PRO A 4 2.33 10.73 -5.71
N SER A 5 2.33 12.06 -5.76
CA SER A 5 1.21 12.91 -6.17
C SER A 5 0.91 12.84 -7.69
N ASN A 6 1.59 11.96 -8.43
CA ASN A 6 1.57 11.92 -9.90
C ASN A 6 0.76 10.76 -10.50
N ASP A 7 0.33 9.78 -9.72
CA ASP A 7 -0.46 8.63 -10.22
C ASP A 7 -1.97 8.72 -9.89
N GLY A 8 -2.44 9.90 -9.45
CA GLY A 8 -3.86 10.14 -9.19
C GLY A 8 -4.41 9.49 -7.90
N PHE A 9 -3.53 9.03 -7.01
CA PHE A 9 -3.90 8.49 -5.70
C PHE A 9 -3.47 9.44 -4.58
N GLU A 10 -4.44 10.07 -3.93
CA GLU A 10 -4.22 11.02 -2.83
C GLU A 10 -5.10 10.68 -1.62
N PRO A 11 -4.63 10.92 -0.38
CA PRO A 11 -5.40 10.71 0.85
C PRO A 11 -6.47 11.80 1.03
N ASN A 12 -7.44 11.85 0.12
CA ASN A 12 -8.50 12.86 0.06
C ASN A 12 -9.87 12.34 0.54
N GLY A 13 -9.90 11.15 1.16
CA GLY A 13 -11.11 10.51 1.68
C GLY A 13 -12.06 9.97 0.60
N LYS A 14 -11.71 10.08 -0.69
CA LYS A 14 -12.51 9.51 -1.78
C LYS A 14 -12.24 8.01 -1.90
N PRO A 15 -13.24 7.21 -2.31
CA PRO A 15 -13.03 5.80 -2.57
C PRO A 15 -12.17 5.61 -3.82
N TYR A 16 -11.18 4.72 -3.72
CA TYR A 16 -10.38 4.24 -4.83
C TYR A 16 -10.58 2.74 -5.01
N LEU A 17 -10.44 2.26 -6.25
CA LEU A 17 -10.41 0.83 -6.53
C LEU A 17 -9.14 0.21 -5.93
N LEU A 18 -9.28 -0.89 -5.18
CA LEU A 18 -8.18 -1.62 -4.54
C LEU A 18 -7.00 -1.86 -5.49
N LYS A 19 -7.31 -2.38 -6.69
CA LYS A 19 -6.33 -2.70 -7.73
C LYS A 19 -5.56 -1.47 -8.23
N VAL A 20 -6.19 -0.29 -8.21
CA VAL A 20 -5.54 0.97 -8.61
C VAL A 20 -4.53 1.38 -7.55
N VAL A 21 -4.89 1.24 -6.27
CA VAL A 21 -3.99 1.52 -5.15
C VAL A 21 -2.79 0.56 -5.14
N GLU A 22 -3.04 -0.73 -5.28
CA GLU A 22 -1.99 -1.76 -5.34
C GLU A 22 -1.03 -1.50 -6.49
N LYS A 23 -1.55 -1.21 -7.69
CA LYS A 23 -0.74 -0.94 -8.89
C LYS A 23 0.02 0.38 -8.81
N ALA A 24 -0.58 1.44 -8.25
CA ALA A 24 0.09 2.72 -8.05
C ALA A 24 1.29 2.57 -7.10
N ILE A 25 1.12 1.83 -5.99
CA ILE A 25 2.23 1.60 -5.07
C ILE A 25 3.26 0.68 -5.73
N GLU A 26 2.87 -0.40 -6.40
CA GLU A 26 3.78 -1.29 -7.13
C GLU A 26 4.61 -0.56 -8.18
N ASN A 27 4.00 0.35 -8.94
CA ASN A 27 4.73 1.20 -9.90
C ASN A 27 5.73 2.14 -9.21
N ALA A 28 5.37 2.70 -8.05
CA ALA A 28 6.19 3.66 -7.34
C ALA A 28 7.44 3.02 -6.68
N ILE A 29 7.29 1.80 -6.14
CA ILE A 29 8.36 1.13 -5.39
C ILE A 29 8.96 -0.10 -6.09
N VAL A 30 8.45 -0.46 -7.28
CA VAL A 30 8.87 -1.62 -8.10
C VAL A 30 8.68 -2.97 -7.38
N PHE A 31 7.95 -2.98 -6.27
CA PHE A 31 7.64 -4.17 -5.48
C PHE A 31 6.18 -4.11 -5.01
N THR A 32 5.52 -5.26 -4.93
CA THR A 32 4.17 -5.33 -4.37
C THR A 32 4.24 -5.22 -2.84
N PRO A 33 3.73 -4.14 -2.23
CA PRO A 33 3.66 -4.03 -0.78
C PRO A 33 2.54 -4.93 -0.23
N LYS A 34 2.54 -5.14 1.10
CA LYS A 34 1.35 -5.67 1.77
C LYS A 34 0.49 -4.53 2.28
N ILE A 35 -0.79 -4.56 1.95
CA ILE A 35 -1.75 -3.53 2.35
C ILE A 35 -2.75 -4.10 3.35
N LYS A 36 -2.90 -3.42 4.49
CA LYS A 36 -3.90 -3.75 5.50
C LYS A 36 -4.98 -2.69 5.51
N TYR A 37 -6.21 -3.16 5.47
CA TYR A 37 -7.39 -2.32 5.48
C TYR A 37 -8.10 -2.43 6.82
N SER A 38 -8.56 -1.30 7.35
CA SER A 38 -9.49 -1.28 8.47
C SER A 38 -10.92 -1.29 7.93
N PHE A 39 -11.80 -2.03 8.61
CA PHE A 39 -13.24 -1.99 8.32
C PHE A 39 -13.93 -1.20 9.41
N THR A 40 -14.59 -0.12 9.04
CA THR A 40 -15.42 0.66 9.97
C THR A 40 -16.89 0.33 9.79
N LEU A 41 -17.49 -0.29 10.81
CA LEU A 41 -18.90 -0.69 10.84
C LEU A 41 -19.87 0.49 10.64
N GLN A 42 -19.49 1.68 11.11
CA GLN A 42 -20.30 2.90 10.99
C GLN A 42 -20.57 3.30 9.54
N ASN A 43 -19.58 3.15 8.65
CA ASN A 43 -19.67 3.62 7.27
C ASN A 43 -19.67 2.45 6.27
N ARG A 44 -19.55 1.19 6.74
CA ARG A 44 -19.33 -0.04 5.95
C ARG A 44 -18.26 0.14 4.87
N GLN A 45 -17.22 0.91 5.18
CA GLN A 45 -16.15 1.24 4.26
C GLN A 45 -14.87 0.52 4.66
N LEU A 46 -14.21 -0.05 3.66
CA LEU A 46 -12.86 -0.57 3.77
C LEU A 46 -11.91 0.64 3.58
N GLN A 47 -11.19 1.01 4.62
CA GLN A 47 -10.24 2.12 4.59
C GLN A 47 -8.82 1.59 4.62
N LEU A 48 -7.94 2.18 3.82
CA LEU A 48 -6.51 1.91 3.89
C LEU A 48 -5.98 2.31 5.27
N PHE A 49 -5.39 1.37 6.00
CA PHE A 49 -4.94 1.61 7.38
C PHE A 49 -3.42 1.55 7.50
N GLU A 50 -2.79 0.47 7.04
CA GLU A 50 -1.35 0.27 7.12
C GLU A 50 -0.80 -0.26 5.79
N ILE A 51 0.39 0.22 5.41
CA ILE A 51 1.17 -0.32 4.28
C ILE A 51 2.49 -0.83 4.85
N TYR A 52 2.83 -2.08 4.56
CA TYR A 52 4.08 -2.70 4.99
C TYR A 52 5.03 -2.89 3.81
N PHE A 53 6.28 -2.48 4.03
CA PHE A 53 7.40 -2.70 3.12
C PHE A 53 8.40 -3.67 3.74
N CYS A 54 8.94 -4.58 2.93
CA CYS A 54 9.97 -5.51 3.36
C CYS A 54 11.35 -5.04 2.89
N VAL A 55 12.34 -5.09 3.78
CA VAL A 55 13.71 -4.64 3.53
C VAL A 55 14.66 -5.79 3.80
N ASP A 56 15.62 -6.00 2.90
CA ASP A 56 16.77 -6.86 3.14
C ASP A 56 17.70 -6.19 4.15
N LYS A 57 17.77 -6.74 5.37
CA LYS A 57 18.61 -6.20 6.46
C LYS A 57 20.10 -6.14 6.13
N ALA A 58 20.59 -6.99 5.22
CA ALA A 58 22.00 -7.03 4.87
C ALA A 58 22.33 -6.04 3.74
N LYS A 59 21.37 -5.79 2.84
CA LYS A 59 21.59 -4.97 1.63
C LYS A 59 20.91 -3.60 1.68
N ASN A 60 20.14 -3.31 2.73
CA ASN A 60 19.34 -2.09 2.90
C ASN A 60 18.43 -1.76 1.70
N ASN A 61 18.05 -2.78 0.93
CA ASN A 61 17.23 -2.65 -0.28
C ASN A 61 15.81 -3.17 -0.02
N LEU A 62 14.83 -2.58 -0.70
CA LEU A 62 13.47 -3.11 -0.72
C LEU A 62 13.46 -4.50 -1.39
N ILE A 63 12.66 -5.40 -0.84
CA ILE A 63 12.45 -6.74 -1.37
C ILE A 63 10.97 -7.09 -1.35
N PRO A 64 10.51 -8.02 -2.23
CA PRO A 64 9.15 -8.54 -2.14
C PRO A 64 8.89 -9.16 -0.77
N CYS A 65 7.72 -8.88 -0.18
CA CYS A 65 7.32 -9.51 1.07
C CYS A 65 6.96 -10.99 0.84
N LYS A 66 7.89 -11.91 1.18
CA LYS A 66 7.75 -13.36 0.93
C LYS A 66 6.88 -14.13 1.93
N ALA A 67 6.43 -13.53 3.03
CA ALA A 67 5.70 -14.28 4.05
C ALA A 67 4.20 -14.39 3.73
N PRO A 68 3.58 -15.58 3.73
CA PRO A 68 2.14 -15.73 3.90
C PRO A 68 1.82 -15.49 5.40
N GLY A 69 1.01 -14.47 5.71
CA GLY A 69 0.81 -13.96 7.08
C GLY A 69 1.99 -13.14 7.60
N PHE A 70 1.98 -12.31 8.65
CA PHE A 70 0.97 -11.89 9.62
C PHE A 70 -0.05 -12.94 10.06
#